data_AF-A0A8S0Q5F5-F1
#
_entry.id   AF-A0A8S0Q5F5-F1
#
_cell.length_a   1.000
_cell.length_b   1.000
_cell.length_c   1.000
_cell.angle_alpha   90.00
_cell.angle_beta   90.00
_cell.angle_gamma   90.00
#
_symmetry.space_group_name_H-M   'P 1'
#
loop_
_entity.id
_entity.type
_entity.pdbx_description
1 polymer ?
#
loop_
_entity_poly.entity_id
_entity_poly.type
_entity_poly.pdbx_seq_one_letter_code
_entity_poly.pdbx_strand_id
1 'polypeptide(L)'
;MGICDAVAVAKILNATLVIPYLEVNSVWQDSSTFLDIFDVDHFINVLKDEVSIVKELPDEFFWSTREYYATAIRANRIKTTPIHASANWYIDNVLPVLESYGIAAIAPFSHRLSFDNMPKDIQRLRCKVNFQALVFVPRIRELGDALINRLRYPPGDDEVAGTKHFKDVSNAKHKQGTGNFVVLHLRFDKDMAAHSACDFGGGKAEKLALAKYRQVIWQGRVLNSQFTDEELRSQGRCPLTPEEIGLLLAALGFDNTTRLYLASHKVYGGEARILTLRSLFPLLENKKSLSSSEERASIKGKASLLAAVDYYVGMHSDIFISASPGNMHNAMVGHRTYQNLKTIRPNMALLGQLFLNKSLTWPEFQETVVEGHKNRHGQIRLRKSEQSIYTYPAPDCMCNA
;
A
#
# COMPACT_ATOMS: atom_id res chain seq x y z
N MET A 1 3.60 -4.00 7.67
CA MET A 1 2.64 -4.43 8.72
C MET A 1 3.01 -5.78 9.32
N GLY A 2 2.98 -6.91 8.59
CA GLY A 2 3.31 -8.22 9.19
C GLY A 2 4.72 -8.32 9.80
N ILE A 3 5.74 -7.76 9.15
CA ILE A 3 7.12 -7.71 9.69
C ILE A 3 7.21 -6.91 11.00
N CYS A 4 6.40 -5.87 11.16
CA CYS A 4 6.38 -5.06 12.38
C CYS A 4 5.86 -5.88 13.57
N ASP A 5 4.84 -6.72 13.34
CA ASP A 5 4.34 -7.67 14.33
C ASP A 5 5.36 -8.78 14.61
N ALA A 6 6.11 -9.22 13.59
CA ALA A 6 7.11 -10.28 13.74
C ALA A 6 8.28 -9.83 14.62
N VAL A 7 8.75 -8.58 14.44
CA VAL A 7 9.74 -7.96 15.33
C VAL A 7 9.22 -7.87 16.77
N ALA A 8 7.98 -7.46 16.95
CA ALA A 8 7.37 -7.40 18.28
C ALA A 8 7.25 -8.78 18.94
N VAL A 9 6.84 -9.81 18.19
CA VAL A 9 6.79 -11.19 18.69
C VAL A 9 8.17 -11.71 19.05
N ALA A 10 9.19 -11.46 18.21
CA ALA A 10 10.57 -11.83 18.53
C ALA A 10 11.05 -11.15 19.83
N LYS A 11 10.71 -9.88 20.05
CA LYS A 11 10.99 -9.18 21.31
C LYS A 11 10.26 -9.81 22.51
N ILE A 12 8.98 -10.13 22.38
CA ILE A 12 8.16 -10.76 23.44
C ILE A 12 8.74 -12.11 23.85
N LEU A 13 9.21 -12.88 22.87
CA LEU A 13 9.77 -14.21 23.08
C LEU A 13 11.27 -14.21 23.42
N ASN A 14 11.90 -13.04 23.50
CA ASN A 14 13.35 -12.88 23.61
C ASN A 14 14.13 -13.74 22.59
N ALA A 15 13.67 -13.74 21.34
CA ALA A 15 14.18 -14.57 20.26
C ALA A 15 14.84 -13.75 19.15
N THR A 16 15.67 -14.41 18.35
CA THR A 16 16.23 -13.83 17.11
C THR A 16 15.22 -13.95 15.98
N LEU A 17 14.96 -12.84 15.27
CA LEU A 17 14.13 -12.83 14.07
C LEU A 17 14.98 -13.17 12.84
N VAL A 18 14.57 -14.17 12.07
CA VAL A 18 15.09 -14.40 10.72
C VAL A 18 14.25 -13.59 9.73
N ILE A 19 14.89 -12.87 8.80
CA ILE A 19 14.17 -12.10 7.78
C ILE A 19 13.20 -13.02 7.01
N PRO A 20 11.91 -12.66 6.91
CA PRO A 20 10.91 -13.58 6.40
C PRO A 20 10.99 -13.73 4.87
N TYR A 21 10.60 -14.90 4.40
CA TYR A 21 10.28 -15.12 3.00
C TYR A 21 8.90 -14.56 2.66
N LEU A 22 8.81 -13.85 1.54
CA LEU A 22 7.53 -13.39 1.01
C LEU A 22 6.88 -14.50 0.17
N GLU A 23 5.61 -14.81 0.43
CA GLU A 23 4.87 -15.74 -0.42
C GLU A 23 4.56 -15.11 -1.78
N VAL A 24 4.81 -15.87 -2.85
CA VAL A 24 4.45 -15.48 -4.22
C VAL A 24 2.92 -15.44 -4.33
N ASN A 25 2.39 -14.26 -4.62
CA ASN A 25 0.96 -14.05 -4.78
C ASN A 25 0.47 -14.57 -6.15
N SER A 26 -0.68 -15.27 -6.17
CA SER A 26 -1.23 -15.86 -7.39
C SER A 26 -1.64 -14.85 -8.48
N VAL A 27 -1.92 -13.59 -8.10
CA VAL A 27 -2.29 -12.50 -9.02
C VAL A 27 -1.05 -11.89 -9.67
N TRP A 28 -0.08 -11.52 -8.84
CA TRP A 28 1.08 -10.72 -9.27
C TRP A 28 2.25 -11.56 -9.76
N GLN A 29 2.32 -12.83 -9.34
CA GLN A 29 3.37 -13.79 -9.71
C GLN A 29 4.79 -13.22 -9.51
N ASP A 30 4.97 -12.41 -8.47
CA ASP A 30 6.22 -11.75 -8.14
C ASP A 30 6.97 -12.56 -7.07
N SER A 31 8.22 -12.89 -7.37
CA SER A 31 9.14 -13.61 -6.49
C SER A 31 10.15 -12.71 -5.77
N SER A 32 9.98 -11.39 -5.84
CA SER A 32 10.82 -10.42 -5.13
C SER A 32 10.87 -10.74 -3.64
N THR A 33 12.09 -10.75 -3.09
CA THR A 33 12.36 -11.04 -1.69
C THR A 33 12.19 -9.79 -0.82
N PHE A 34 12.25 -9.95 0.51
CA PHE A 34 12.28 -8.80 1.42
C PHE A 34 13.48 -7.89 1.13
N LEU A 35 14.66 -8.47 0.83
CA LEU A 35 15.90 -7.76 0.50
C LEU A 35 15.82 -7.05 -0.84
N ASP A 36 14.96 -7.49 -1.76
CA ASP A 36 14.75 -6.77 -3.02
C ASP A 36 14.06 -5.43 -2.81
N ILE A 37 13.24 -5.32 -1.77
CA ILE A 37 12.33 -4.20 -1.53
C ILE A 37 12.91 -3.25 -0.47
N PHE A 38 13.39 -3.80 0.64
CA PHE A 38 13.82 -3.02 1.81
C PHE A 38 15.33 -3.11 2.03
N ASP A 39 15.90 -2.02 2.51
CA ASP A 39 17.29 -1.91 2.96
C ASP A 39 17.44 -2.67 4.30
N VAL A 40 17.83 -3.94 4.21
CA VAL A 40 17.90 -4.84 5.37
C VAL A 40 19.07 -4.48 6.30
N ASP A 41 20.16 -3.91 5.78
CA ASP A 41 21.28 -3.47 6.60
C ASP A 41 20.87 -2.28 7.48
N HIS A 42 20.16 -1.31 6.90
CA HIS A 42 19.53 -0.23 7.67
C HIS A 42 18.54 -0.78 8.70
N PHE A 43 17.67 -1.71 8.29
CA PHE A 43 16.66 -2.32 9.15
C PHE A 43 17.27 -3.00 10.39
N ILE A 44 18.31 -3.82 10.21
CA ILE A 44 19.03 -4.50 11.30
C ILE A 44 19.72 -3.46 12.20
N ASN A 45 20.44 -2.50 11.61
CA ASN A 45 21.18 -1.50 12.38
C ASN A 45 20.27 -0.61 13.24
N VAL A 46 19.08 -0.22 12.75
CA VAL A 46 18.11 0.60 13.51
C VAL A 46 17.51 -0.17 14.70
N LEU A 47 17.45 -1.51 14.62
CA LEU A 47 16.77 -2.37 15.58
C LEU A 47 17.74 -3.17 16.47
N LYS A 48 19.06 -3.05 16.29
CA LYS A 48 20.08 -3.87 16.95
C LYS A 48 20.02 -3.89 18.49
N ASP A 49 19.61 -2.78 19.11
CA ASP A 49 19.51 -2.66 20.57
C ASP A 49 18.15 -3.17 21.10
N GLU A 50 17.20 -3.44 20.20
CA GLU A 50 15.85 -3.86 20.54
C GLU A 50 15.67 -5.37 20.35
N VAL A 51 16.12 -5.91 19.21
CA VAL A 51 15.93 -7.32 18.83
C VAL A 51 17.09 -7.80 17.96
N SER A 52 17.53 -9.04 18.16
CA SER A 52 18.49 -9.69 17.28
C SER A 52 17.81 -10.08 15.96
N ILE A 53 18.39 -9.69 14.82
CA ILE A 53 17.84 -9.97 13.49
C ILE A 53 18.95 -10.51 12.59
N VAL A 54 18.70 -11.63 11.93
CA VAL A 54 19.61 -12.26 10.98
C VAL A 54 18.97 -12.36 9.59
N LYS A 55 19.79 -12.21 8.54
CA LYS A 55 19.31 -12.27 7.14
C LYS A 55 18.94 -13.68 6.70
N GLU A 56 19.68 -14.66 7.19
CA GLU A 56 19.57 -16.07 6.80
C GLU A 56 19.56 -16.97 8.04
N LEU A 57 19.16 -18.23 7.84
CA LEU A 57 19.16 -19.23 8.89
C LEU A 57 20.61 -19.56 9.31
N PRO A 58 20.89 -19.71 10.61
CA PRO A 58 22.15 -20.29 11.06
C PRO A 58 22.38 -21.70 10.48
N ASP A 59 23.64 -22.10 10.30
CA ASP A 59 24.00 -23.38 9.69
C ASP A 59 23.34 -24.58 10.37
N GLU A 60 23.18 -24.56 11.69
CA GLU A 60 22.49 -25.62 12.45
C GLU A 60 21.01 -25.80 12.10
N PHE A 61 20.38 -24.77 11.51
CA PHE A 61 18.98 -24.75 11.10
C PHE A 61 18.79 -24.68 9.57
N PHE A 62 19.81 -25.00 8.78
CA PHE A 62 19.74 -24.96 7.30
C PHE A 62 18.58 -25.78 6.71
N TRP A 63 18.10 -26.79 7.44
CA TRP A 63 16.97 -27.64 7.07
C TRP A 63 15.60 -26.97 7.22
N SER A 64 15.48 -25.86 7.96
CA SER A 64 14.23 -25.17 8.29
C SER A 64 13.73 -24.26 7.14
N THR A 65 13.70 -24.79 5.93
CA THR A 65 13.35 -24.01 4.72
C THR A 65 11.84 -23.99 4.44
N ARG A 66 11.43 -23.15 3.50
CA ARG A 66 10.04 -23.11 3.01
C ARG A 66 9.61 -24.47 2.46
N GLU A 67 10.49 -25.15 1.74
CA GLU A 67 10.26 -26.46 1.12
C GLU A 67 10.07 -27.55 2.20
N TYR A 68 10.87 -27.48 3.27
CA TYR A 68 10.74 -28.37 4.43
C TYR A 68 9.34 -28.28 5.05
N TYR A 69 8.79 -27.07 5.15
CA TYR A 69 7.46 -26.80 5.69
C TYR A 69 6.31 -27.05 4.71
N ALA A 70 6.57 -27.09 3.41
CA ALA A 70 5.56 -27.33 2.38
C ALA A 70 5.20 -28.82 2.22
N THR A 71 6.13 -29.72 2.54
CA THR A 71 6.00 -31.16 2.27
C THR A 71 5.27 -31.96 3.34
N ALA A 72 5.25 -31.49 4.59
CA ALA A 72 4.58 -32.18 5.69
C ALA A 72 4.15 -31.24 6.82
N ILE A 73 3.34 -31.75 7.73
CA ILE A 73 3.07 -31.09 9.02
C ILE A 73 4.31 -31.27 9.88
N ARG A 74 4.83 -30.16 10.42
CA ARG A 74 6.04 -30.13 11.25
C ARG A 74 5.68 -29.55 12.60
N ALA A 75 6.16 -30.16 13.67
CA ALA A 75 5.88 -29.71 15.03
C ALA A 75 6.42 -28.31 15.30
N ASN A 76 7.52 -27.93 14.64
CA ASN A 76 8.08 -26.59 14.71
C ASN A 76 7.45 -25.58 13.72
N ARG A 77 6.31 -25.93 13.09
CA ARG A 77 5.52 -25.01 12.26
C ARG A 77 4.18 -24.72 12.91
N ILE A 78 3.97 -23.45 13.26
CA ILE A 78 2.73 -22.98 13.86
C ILE A 78 1.83 -22.39 12.76
N LYS A 79 0.71 -23.07 12.48
CA LYS A 79 -0.31 -22.65 11.51
C LYS A 79 -1.58 -22.09 12.15
N THR A 80 -1.74 -22.31 13.45
CA THR A 80 -3.00 -22.13 14.20
C THR A 80 -3.06 -20.82 14.97
N THR A 81 -2.10 -19.91 14.76
CA THR A 81 -2.08 -18.61 15.43
C THR A 81 -3.39 -17.87 15.19
N PRO A 82 -4.16 -17.54 16.25
CA PRO A 82 -5.39 -16.77 16.13
C PRO A 82 -5.16 -15.43 15.43
N ILE A 83 -6.20 -14.90 14.81
CA ILE A 83 -6.17 -13.51 14.36
C ILE A 83 -6.16 -12.64 15.63
N HIS A 84 -5.29 -11.62 15.66
CA HIS A 84 -5.12 -10.75 16.84
C HIS A 84 -4.78 -11.48 18.14
N ALA A 85 -3.92 -12.51 18.08
CA ALA A 85 -3.49 -13.22 19.28
C ALA A 85 -2.79 -12.28 20.29
N SER A 86 -2.99 -12.54 21.58
CA SER A 86 -2.35 -11.79 22.67
C SER A 86 -0.87 -12.13 22.81
N ALA A 87 -0.11 -11.29 23.52
CA ALA A 87 1.29 -11.59 23.85
C ALA A 87 1.45 -12.93 24.60
N ASN A 88 0.57 -13.19 25.59
CA ASN A 88 0.58 -14.43 26.36
C ASN A 88 0.35 -15.66 25.47
N TRP A 89 -0.50 -15.55 24.44
CA TRP A 89 -0.68 -16.67 23.51
C TRP A 89 0.64 -17.10 22.86
N TYR A 90 1.50 -16.15 22.49
CA TYR A 90 2.83 -16.46 21.94
C TYR A 90 3.74 -17.12 22.99
N ILE A 91 3.73 -16.62 24.22
CA ILE A 91 4.49 -17.21 25.33
C ILE A 91 4.02 -18.65 25.57
N ASP A 92 2.73 -18.90 25.59
CA ASP A 92 2.17 -20.22 25.93
C ASP A 92 2.28 -21.24 24.77
N ASN A 93 2.29 -20.78 23.50
CA ASN A 93 2.16 -21.67 22.34
C ASN A 93 3.37 -21.66 21.38
N VAL A 94 4.20 -20.62 21.42
CA VAL A 94 5.36 -20.48 20.51
C VAL A 94 6.67 -20.65 21.26
N LEU A 95 6.80 -20.10 22.47
CA LEU A 95 8.02 -20.25 23.27
C LEU A 95 8.38 -21.73 23.52
N PRO A 96 7.45 -22.63 23.89
CA PRO A 96 7.81 -24.03 24.13
C PRO A 96 8.33 -24.74 22.87
N VAL A 97 7.85 -24.32 21.69
CA VAL A 97 8.33 -24.81 20.39
C VAL A 97 9.75 -24.33 20.13
N LEU A 98 10.03 -23.04 20.39
CA LEU A 98 11.38 -22.49 20.26
C LEU A 98 12.37 -23.18 21.21
N GLU A 99 11.98 -23.40 22.46
CA GLU A 99 12.83 -24.09 23.45
C GLU A 99 13.08 -25.56 23.09
N SER A 100 12.09 -26.24 22.50
CA SER A 100 12.22 -27.66 22.13
C SER A 100 13.02 -27.89 20.84
N TYR A 101 12.88 -27.01 19.85
CA TYR A 101 13.44 -27.21 18.50
C TYR A 101 14.57 -26.23 18.14
N GLY A 102 14.81 -25.20 18.95
CA GLY A 102 15.71 -24.08 18.64
C GLY A 102 15.17 -23.09 17.60
N ILE A 103 14.14 -23.48 16.84
CA ILE A 103 13.54 -22.67 15.76
C ILE A 103 12.04 -22.93 15.63
N ALA A 104 11.27 -21.88 15.33
CA ALA A 104 9.84 -21.97 15.07
C ALA A 104 9.45 -21.15 13.83
N ALA A 105 8.69 -21.77 12.92
CA ALA A 105 8.14 -21.11 11.75
C ALA A 105 6.65 -20.81 11.94
N ILE A 106 6.28 -19.54 11.96
CA ILE A 106 4.88 -19.12 12.09
C ILE A 106 4.38 -18.71 10.70
N ALA A 107 3.51 -19.50 10.09
CA ALA A 107 3.01 -19.22 8.75
C ALA A 107 1.62 -19.82 8.52
N PRO A 108 0.62 -19.01 8.11
CA PRO A 108 0.74 -17.61 7.65
C PRO A 108 0.77 -16.55 8.77
N PHE A 109 1.55 -15.49 8.58
CA PHE A 109 1.78 -14.43 9.59
C PHE A 109 1.27 -13.04 9.15
N SER A 110 -0.03 -12.92 8.92
CA SER A 110 -0.69 -11.64 8.65
C SER A 110 -1.76 -11.37 9.70
N HIS A 111 -1.74 -10.18 10.32
CA HIS A 111 -2.68 -9.76 11.38
C HIS A 111 -2.75 -10.72 12.58
N ARG A 112 -1.61 -11.30 12.96
CA ARG A 112 -1.54 -12.35 14.00
C ARG A 112 -1.25 -11.83 15.41
N LEU A 113 -0.87 -10.57 15.57
CA LEU A 113 -0.67 -9.96 16.87
C LEU A 113 -1.78 -8.94 17.15
N SER A 114 -2.29 -8.92 18.37
CA SER A 114 -3.28 -7.93 18.82
C SER A 114 -2.77 -6.49 18.62
N PHE A 115 -3.69 -5.58 18.28
CA PHE A 115 -3.43 -4.13 18.31
C PHE A 115 -3.70 -3.52 19.68
N ASP A 116 -4.50 -4.19 20.50
CA ASP A 116 -4.95 -3.71 21.80
C ASP A 116 -4.25 -4.45 22.94
N ASN A 117 -4.20 -3.81 24.11
CA ASN A 117 -3.64 -4.36 25.35
C ASN A 117 -2.18 -4.83 25.23
N MET A 118 -1.41 -4.24 24.30
CA MET A 118 0.03 -4.45 24.19
C MET A 118 0.80 -3.49 25.10
N PRO A 119 1.91 -3.93 25.74
CA PRO A 119 2.80 -3.04 26.48
C PRO A 119 3.28 -1.85 25.63
N LYS A 120 3.45 -0.69 26.29
CA LYS A 120 3.75 0.58 25.60
C LYS A 120 5.08 0.54 24.83
N ASP A 121 6.08 -0.11 25.39
CA ASP A 121 7.39 -0.36 24.77
C ASP A 121 7.26 -1.22 23.51
N ILE A 122 6.43 -2.27 23.54
CA ILE A 122 6.17 -3.10 22.36
C ILE A 122 5.43 -2.33 21.27
N GLN A 123 4.45 -1.49 21.64
CA GLN A 123 3.77 -0.63 20.65
C GLN A 123 4.75 0.37 20.03
N ARG A 124 5.59 1.02 20.85
CA ARG A 124 6.65 1.93 20.36
C ARG A 124 7.63 1.22 19.42
N LEU A 125 8.01 -0.01 19.73
CA LEU A 125 8.84 -0.82 18.85
C LEU A 125 8.15 -1.05 17.50
N ARG A 126 6.87 -1.45 17.48
CA ARG A 126 6.10 -1.62 16.23
C ARG A 126 6.03 -0.34 15.40
N CYS A 127 5.87 0.82 16.07
CA CYS A 127 5.88 2.13 15.42
C CYS A 127 7.26 2.44 14.82
N LYS A 128 8.35 2.26 15.58
CA LYS A 128 9.74 2.42 15.12
C LYS A 128 10.03 1.56 13.90
N VAL A 129 9.62 0.29 13.94
CA VAL A 129 9.79 -0.64 12.82
C VAL A 129 9.05 -0.12 11.58
N ASN A 130 7.77 0.23 11.73
CA ASN A 130 6.92 0.62 10.60
C ASN A 130 7.33 1.93 9.93
N PHE A 131 7.71 2.94 10.71
CA PHE A 131 7.91 4.31 10.21
C PHE A 131 9.38 4.73 10.10
N GLN A 132 10.33 4.00 10.71
CA GLN A 132 11.74 4.38 10.72
C GLN A 132 12.68 3.29 10.19
N ALA A 133 12.44 2.02 10.55
CA ALA A 133 13.33 0.92 10.15
C ALA A 133 13.05 0.42 8.72
N LEU A 134 11.80 0.46 8.26
CA LEU A 134 11.43 0.03 6.90
C LEU A 134 11.71 1.13 5.87
N VAL A 135 12.93 1.11 5.33
CA VAL A 135 13.36 1.98 4.22
C VAL A 135 13.55 1.15 2.96
N PHE A 136 13.17 1.69 1.80
CA PHE A 136 13.38 0.99 0.52
C PHE A 136 14.86 0.97 0.11
N VAL A 137 15.25 -0.06 -0.63
CA VAL A 137 16.60 -0.16 -1.21
C VAL A 137 16.95 1.05 -2.08
N PRO A 138 18.25 1.43 -2.19
CA PRO A 138 18.69 2.64 -2.90
C PRO A 138 18.10 2.79 -4.31
N ARG A 139 18.09 1.72 -5.11
CA ARG A 139 17.51 1.72 -6.48
C ARG A 139 16.05 2.17 -6.56
N ILE A 140 15.23 1.88 -5.55
CA ILE A 140 13.83 2.35 -5.49
C ILE A 140 13.79 3.84 -5.17
N ARG A 141 14.60 4.28 -4.20
CA ARG A 141 14.68 5.68 -3.74
C ARG A 141 15.20 6.57 -4.86
N GLU A 142 16.30 6.20 -5.51
CA GLU A 142 16.91 6.94 -6.61
C GLU A 142 15.95 7.14 -7.79
N LEU A 143 15.25 6.08 -8.22
CA LEU A 143 14.24 6.21 -9.24
C LEU A 143 13.08 7.09 -8.76
N GLY A 144 12.60 6.87 -7.54
CA GLY A 144 11.54 7.68 -6.93
C GLY A 144 11.88 9.16 -6.90
N ASP A 145 13.10 9.51 -6.46
CA ASP A 145 13.62 10.89 -6.42
C ASP A 145 13.68 11.50 -7.83
N ALA A 146 14.10 10.73 -8.83
CA ALA A 146 14.09 11.18 -10.22
C ALA A 146 12.67 11.51 -10.72
N LEU A 147 11.69 10.65 -10.42
CA LEU A 147 10.28 10.90 -10.77
C LEU A 147 9.73 12.14 -10.05
N ILE A 148 10.01 12.27 -8.75
CA ILE A 148 9.58 13.43 -7.94
C ILE A 148 10.19 14.71 -8.49
N ASN A 149 11.48 14.71 -8.84
CA ASN A 149 12.13 15.89 -9.41
C ASN A 149 11.48 16.31 -10.72
N ARG A 150 11.15 15.37 -11.62
CA ARG A 150 10.45 15.67 -12.89
C ARG A 150 9.03 16.19 -12.68
N LEU A 151 8.35 15.72 -11.65
CA LEU A 151 7.01 16.21 -11.27
C LEU A 151 7.09 17.63 -10.67
N ARG A 152 8.10 17.93 -9.85
CA ARG A 152 8.25 19.24 -9.19
C ARG A 152 8.87 20.30 -10.10
N TYR A 153 9.71 19.88 -11.05
CA TYR A 153 10.44 20.74 -11.98
C TYR A 153 10.27 20.21 -13.40
N PRO A 154 9.08 20.34 -13.99
CA PRO A 154 8.87 19.95 -15.38
C PRO A 154 9.80 20.78 -16.28
N PRO A 155 10.39 20.19 -17.33
CA PRO A 155 11.18 20.97 -18.28
C PRO A 155 10.30 22.08 -18.87
N GLY A 156 10.84 23.30 -18.93
CA GLY A 156 10.21 24.40 -19.67
C GLY A 156 10.20 24.11 -21.17
N ASP A 157 9.37 24.83 -21.93
CA ASP A 157 9.19 24.64 -23.38
C ASP A 157 10.51 24.73 -24.20
N ASP A 158 11.59 25.28 -23.63
CA ASP A 158 12.91 25.42 -24.26
C ASP A 158 13.90 24.27 -23.94
N GLU A 159 13.57 23.32 -23.06
CA GLU A 159 14.47 22.19 -22.75
C GLU A 159 13.94 20.87 -23.35
N VAL A 160 14.39 20.59 -24.57
CA VAL A 160 14.13 19.32 -25.28
C VAL A 160 14.57 18.14 -24.40
N ALA A 161 13.58 17.35 -24.00
CA ALA A 161 13.75 16.11 -23.27
C ALA A 161 14.51 15.08 -24.14
N GLY A 162 15.77 14.81 -23.80
CA GLY A 162 16.52 13.77 -24.51
C GLY A 162 17.85 13.31 -23.92
N THR A 163 18.60 14.13 -23.18
CA THR A 163 20.04 13.82 -23.00
C THR A 163 20.69 14.28 -21.69
N LYS A 164 19.99 14.24 -20.55
CA LYS A 164 20.67 14.43 -19.25
C LYS A 164 20.64 13.14 -18.42
N HIS A 165 21.80 12.49 -18.33
CA HIS A 165 22.07 11.40 -17.40
C HIS A 165 22.02 11.89 -15.93
N PHE A 166 21.82 10.95 -15.01
CA PHE A 166 21.68 11.11 -13.55
C PHE A 166 22.61 12.14 -12.85
N LYS A 167 23.73 12.54 -13.45
CA LYS A 167 24.76 13.36 -12.80
C LYS A 167 24.59 14.88 -12.97
N ASP A 168 23.75 15.35 -13.90
CA ASP A 168 23.70 16.79 -14.23
C ASP A 168 22.58 17.59 -13.54
N VAL A 169 21.73 16.93 -12.73
CA VAL A 169 20.53 17.56 -12.13
C VAL A 169 20.81 18.22 -10.77
N SER A 170 22.00 18.02 -10.18
CA SER A 170 22.32 18.58 -8.85
C SER A 170 22.53 20.10 -8.84
N ASN A 171 22.84 20.73 -9.98
CA ASN A 171 23.28 22.13 -10.06
C ASN A 171 22.29 23.15 -10.65
N ALA A 172 21.09 22.75 -11.07
CA ALA A 172 20.10 23.66 -11.67
C ALA A 172 19.02 24.16 -10.66
N LYS A 173 19.35 24.26 -9.37
CA LYS A 173 18.39 24.46 -8.27
C LYS A 173 17.90 25.90 -8.03
N HIS A 174 18.14 26.85 -8.92
CA HIS A 174 17.81 28.25 -8.64
C HIS A 174 17.10 28.91 -9.81
N LYS A 175 15.75 28.88 -9.81
CA LYS A 175 14.86 30.05 -10.10
C LYS A 175 13.39 29.72 -10.42
N GLN A 176 12.95 28.47 -10.52
CA GLN A 176 11.51 28.13 -10.58
C GLN A 176 11.02 27.60 -9.23
N GLY A 177 9.88 28.12 -8.76
CA GLY A 177 9.23 27.64 -7.54
C GLY A 177 8.91 26.15 -7.64
N THR A 178 8.94 25.43 -6.51
CA THR A 178 8.69 23.99 -6.48
C THR A 178 7.24 23.68 -6.87
N GLY A 179 7.02 22.96 -7.96
CA GLY A 179 5.68 22.54 -8.37
C GLY A 179 5.04 21.58 -7.37
N ASN A 180 3.75 21.77 -7.10
CA ASN A 180 2.95 20.83 -6.32
C ASN A 180 2.39 19.74 -7.24
N PHE A 181 2.27 18.52 -6.72
CA PHE A 181 1.64 17.42 -7.42
C PHE A 181 0.84 16.51 -6.48
N VAL A 182 -0.15 15.84 -7.06
CA VAL A 182 -1.04 14.94 -6.35
C VAL A 182 -0.79 13.50 -6.83
N VAL A 183 -0.68 12.57 -5.89
CA VAL A 183 -0.60 11.14 -6.22
C VAL A 183 -1.98 10.52 -6.10
N LEU A 184 -2.44 9.96 -7.21
CA LEU A 184 -3.66 9.16 -7.28
C LEU A 184 -3.31 7.67 -7.32
N HIS A 185 -3.62 6.97 -6.24
CA HIS A 185 -3.59 5.51 -6.19
C HIS A 185 -4.94 4.94 -6.66
N LEU A 186 -4.98 4.47 -7.90
CA LEU A 186 -6.25 4.13 -8.55
C LEU A 186 -6.83 2.77 -8.10
N ARG A 187 -5.97 1.80 -7.78
CA ARG A 187 -6.33 0.42 -7.40
C ARG A 187 -7.58 -0.13 -8.12
N PHE A 188 -7.62 0.05 -9.43
CA PHE A 188 -8.69 -0.42 -10.31
C PHE A 188 -8.14 -1.51 -11.24
N ASP A 189 -7.44 -2.49 -10.67
CA ASP A 189 -6.89 -3.63 -11.38
C ASP A 189 -7.94 -4.74 -11.54
N LYS A 190 -7.71 -5.68 -12.46
CA LYS A 190 -8.65 -6.77 -12.74
C LYS A 190 -8.98 -7.62 -11.50
N ASP A 191 -8.01 -7.83 -10.61
CA ASP A 191 -8.21 -8.57 -9.37
C ASP A 191 -9.10 -7.81 -8.38
N MET A 192 -8.91 -6.49 -8.26
CA MET A 192 -9.78 -5.66 -7.43
C MET A 192 -11.21 -5.60 -8.00
N ALA A 193 -11.35 -5.38 -9.31
CA ALA A 193 -12.64 -5.38 -9.99
C ALA A 193 -13.37 -6.73 -9.84
N ALA A 194 -12.65 -7.84 -9.96
CA ALA A 194 -13.23 -9.16 -9.75
C ALA A 194 -13.62 -9.40 -8.28
N HIS A 195 -12.77 -9.02 -7.33
CA HIS A 195 -12.98 -9.22 -5.89
C HIS A 195 -14.16 -8.41 -5.35
N SER A 196 -14.37 -7.17 -5.82
CA SER A 196 -15.46 -6.31 -5.35
C SER A 196 -16.84 -6.82 -5.73
N ALA A 197 -16.94 -7.64 -6.78
CA ALA A 197 -18.19 -8.14 -7.36
C ALA A 197 -19.16 -7.07 -7.86
N CYS A 198 -18.69 -5.82 -8.01
CA CYS A 198 -19.49 -4.71 -8.50
C CYS A 198 -19.65 -4.73 -10.02
N ASP A 199 -20.64 -3.98 -10.49
CA ASP A 199 -20.84 -3.63 -11.89
C ASP A 199 -20.04 -2.36 -12.25
N PHE A 200 -19.36 -2.43 -13.38
CA PHE A 200 -18.59 -1.32 -13.94
C PHE A 200 -19.10 -0.91 -15.32
N GLY A 201 -20.29 -1.37 -15.71
CA GLY A 201 -20.99 -0.94 -16.93
C GLY A 201 -20.69 -1.79 -18.17
N GLY A 202 -19.93 -2.89 -18.05
CA GLY A 202 -19.69 -3.81 -19.17
C GLY A 202 -20.75 -4.90 -19.34
N GLY A 203 -21.85 -4.83 -18.57
CA GLY A 203 -23.02 -5.70 -18.72
C GLY A 203 -22.76 -7.18 -18.40
N LYS A 204 -23.61 -8.07 -18.93
CA LYS A 204 -23.58 -9.51 -18.60
C LYS A 204 -22.24 -10.18 -18.94
N ALA A 205 -21.60 -9.76 -20.04
CA ALA A 205 -20.33 -10.31 -20.47
C ALA A 205 -19.20 -9.98 -19.47
N GLU A 206 -19.13 -8.72 -19.01
CA GLU A 206 -18.15 -8.29 -18.01
C GLU A 206 -18.36 -9.01 -16.67
N LYS A 207 -19.61 -9.06 -16.19
CA LYS A 207 -19.98 -9.77 -14.96
C LYS A 207 -19.53 -11.24 -14.98
N LEU A 208 -19.80 -11.95 -16.08
CA LEU A 208 -19.42 -13.35 -16.22
C LEU A 208 -17.89 -13.52 -16.28
N ALA A 209 -17.18 -12.64 -16.99
CA ALA A 209 -15.73 -12.69 -17.08
C ALA A 209 -15.05 -12.45 -15.73
N LEU A 210 -15.52 -11.46 -14.95
CA LEU A 210 -15.01 -11.17 -13.61
C LEU A 210 -15.34 -12.29 -12.61
N ALA A 211 -16.55 -12.88 -12.67
CA ALA A 211 -16.92 -14.03 -11.86
C ALA A 211 -16.02 -15.25 -12.15
N LYS A 212 -15.77 -15.56 -13.43
CA LYS A 212 -14.84 -16.63 -13.82
C LYS A 212 -13.42 -16.37 -13.33
N TYR A 213 -12.94 -15.13 -13.46
CA TYR A 213 -11.61 -14.76 -12.98
C TYR A 213 -11.49 -14.92 -11.45
N ARG A 214 -12.52 -14.50 -10.70
CA ARG A 214 -12.57 -14.65 -9.24
C ARG A 214 -12.48 -16.12 -8.81
N GLN A 215 -13.20 -17.01 -9.48
CA GLN A 215 -13.15 -18.45 -9.19
C GLN A 215 -11.75 -19.03 -9.38
N VAL A 216 -11.06 -18.66 -10.48
CA VAL A 216 -9.72 -19.16 -10.79
C VAL A 216 -8.68 -18.64 -9.80
N ILE A 217 -8.64 -17.33 -9.55
CA ILE A 217 -7.59 -16.70 -8.74
C ILE A 217 -7.66 -17.12 -7.27
N TRP A 218 -8.87 -17.21 -6.71
CA TRP A 218 -9.06 -17.53 -5.29
C TRP A 218 -9.49 -18.98 -5.04
N GLN A 219 -9.58 -19.82 -6.07
CA GLN A 219 -9.96 -21.24 -5.97
C GLN A 219 -11.29 -21.41 -5.19
N GLY A 220 -12.28 -20.56 -5.46
CA GLY A 220 -13.57 -20.57 -4.79
C GLY A 220 -13.60 -19.96 -3.37
N ARG A 221 -12.48 -19.49 -2.81
CA ARG A 221 -12.43 -18.87 -1.47
C ARG A 221 -13.13 -17.52 -1.39
N VAL A 222 -13.30 -16.83 -2.52
CA VAL A 222 -14.08 -15.59 -2.60
C VAL A 222 -15.41 -15.93 -3.27
N LEU A 223 -16.46 -15.97 -2.46
CA LEU A 223 -17.82 -16.27 -2.90
C LEU A 223 -18.42 -15.15 -3.74
N ASN A 224 -19.52 -15.45 -4.42
CA ASN A 224 -20.34 -14.41 -5.01
C ASN A 224 -20.96 -13.54 -3.92
N SER A 225 -21.02 -12.23 -4.17
CA SER A 225 -21.72 -11.31 -3.28
C SER A 225 -23.19 -11.70 -3.20
N GLN A 226 -23.76 -11.62 -2.00
CA GLN A 226 -25.20 -11.72 -1.78
C GLN A 226 -25.91 -10.37 -1.97
N PHE A 227 -25.14 -9.28 -2.00
CA PHE A 227 -25.64 -7.92 -2.18
C PHE A 227 -25.85 -7.60 -3.66
N THR A 228 -26.84 -6.76 -3.96
CA THR A 228 -27.01 -6.14 -5.28
C THR A 228 -25.87 -5.16 -5.58
N ASP A 229 -25.77 -4.71 -6.84
CA ASP A 229 -24.76 -3.71 -7.21
C ASP A 229 -24.99 -2.39 -6.47
N GLU A 230 -26.25 -1.96 -6.37
CA GLU A 230 -26.64 -0.74 -5.67
C GLU A 230 -26.30 -0.80 -4.17
N GLU A 231 -26.48 -1.96 -3.54
CA GLU A 231 -26.08 -2.19 -2.14
C GLU A 231 -24.55 -2.16 -1.97
N LEU A 232 -23.80 -2.82 -2.86
CA LEU A 232 -22.33 -2.77 -2.83
C LEU A 232 -21.81 -1.34 -2.99
N ARG A 233 -22.41 -0.58 -3.92
CA ARG A 233 -22.08 0.82 -4.19
C ARG A 233 -22.41 1.72 -3.01
N SER A 234 -23.65 1.69 -2.51
CA SER A 234 -24.11 2.53 -1.40
C SER A 234 -23.38 2.26 -0.08
N GLN A 235 -22.88 1.03 0.13
CA GLN A 235 -22.03 0.69 1.28
C GLN A 235 -20.55 1.05 1.07
N GLY A 236 -20.17 1.59 -0.09
CA GLY A 236 -18.80 1.99 -0.41
C GLY A 236 -17.84 0.81 -0.60
N ARG A 237 -18.36 -0.35 -1.02
CA ARG A 237 -17.57 -1.59 -1.21
C ARG A 237 -16.95 -1.71 -2.60
N CYS A 238 -17.40 -0.88 -3.54
CA CYS A 238 -16.86 -0.81 -4.89
C CYS A 238 -15.66 0.14 -4.96
N PRO A 239 -14.55 -0.24 -5.63
CA PRO A 239 -13.51 0.71 -5.98
C PRO A 239 -14.08 1.77 -6.94
N LEU A 240 -13.61 3.01 -6.86
CA LEU A 240 -13.97 4.04 -7.82
C LEU A 240 -13.34 3.75 -9.18
N THR A 241 -14.12 3.92 -10.25
CA THR A 241 -13.58 3.88 -11.62
C THR A 241 -12.74 5.13 -11.92
N PRO A 242 -11.91 5.13 -12.98
CA PRO A 242 -11.19 6.34 -13.40
C PRO A 242 -12.09 7.57 -13.65
N GLU A 243 -13.30 7.35 -14.16
CA GLU A 243 -14.29 8.40 -14.39
C GLU A 243 -14.81 8.97 -13.06
N GLU A 244 -15.18 8.09 -12.13
CA GLU A 244 -15.72 8.47 -10.82
C GLU A 244 -14.70 9.20 -9.95
N ILE A 245 -13.44 8.75 -9.92
CA ILE A 245 -12.37 9.45 -9.21
C ILE A 245 -12.05 10.80 -9.86
N GLY A 246 -12.21 10.90 -11.19
CA GLY A 246 -12.08 12.17 -11.92
C GLY A 246 -13.13 13.18 -11.49
N LEU A 247 -14.40 12.76 -11.37
CA LEU A 247 -15.49 13.60 -10.86
C LEU A 247 -15.25 14.04 -9.41
N LEU A 248 -14.77 13.13 -8.55
CA LEU A 248 -14.41 13.46 -7.18
C LEU A 248 -13.31 14.54 -7.13
N LEU A 249 -12.25 14.39 -7.92
CA LEU A 249 -11.16 15.36 -7.97
C LEU A 249 -11.66 16.73 -8.44
N ALA A 250 -12.44 16.77 -9.52
CA ALA A 250 -13.02 18.01 -10.04
C ALA A 250 -13.93 18.71 -9.01
N ALA A 251 -14.79 17.94 -8.31
CA ALA A 251 -15.66 18.48 -7.27
C ALA A 251 -14.87 19.04 -6.06
N LEU A 252 -13.71 18.45 -5.73
CA LEU A 252 -12.81 18.94 -4.69
C LEU A 252 -11.97 20.16 -5.12
N GLY A 253 -12.15 20.65 -6.35
CA GLY A 253 -11.49 21.85 -6.87
C GLY A 253 -10.16 21.60 -7.56
N PHE A 254 -9.81 20.35 -7.87
CA PHE A 254 -8.70 20.08 -8.79
C PHE A 254 -9.16 20.35 -10.23
N ASP A 255 -8.27 20.91 -11.04
CA ASP A 255 -8.56 21.33 -12.41
C ASP A 255 -7.51 20.83 -13.41
N ASN A 256 -7.62 21.27 -14.66
CA ASN A 256 -6.74 20.85 -15.74
C ASN A 256 -5.27 21.32 -15.59
N THR A 257 -4.97 22.21 -14.63
CA THR A 257 -3.61 22.65 -14.29
C THR A 257 -2.98 21.78 -13.20
N THR A 258 -3.76 20.90 -12.57
CA THR A 258 -3.28 20.00 -11.51
C THR A 258 -2.39 18.90 -12.10
N ARG A 259 -1.14 18.83 -11.64
CA ARG A 259 -0.24 17.71 -11.97
C ARG A 259 -0.59 16.48 -11.15
N LEU A 260 -0.90 15.38 -11.84
CA LEU A 260 -1.26 14.11 -11.22
C LEU A 260 -0.23 13.04 -11.55
N TYR A 261 0.17 12.29 -10.53
CA TYR A 261 0.91 11.05 -10.70
C TYR A 261 -0.01 9.85 -10.45
N LEU A 262 -0.20 9.02 -11.47
CA LEU A 262 -1.02 7.82 -11.42
C LEU A 262 -0.23 6.61 -10.89
N ALA A 263 -0.46 6.28 -9.62
CA ALA A 263 -0.01 5.04 -9.01
C ALA A 263 -1.00 3.91 -9.31
N SER A 264 -0.65 3.07 -10.27
CA SER A 264 -1.44 1.89 -10.67
C SER A 264 -0.53 0.82 -11.27
N HIS A 265 -1.01 -0.43 -11.27
CA HIS A 265 -0.35 -1.51 -12.01
C HIS A 265 -0.97 -1.69 -13.40
N LYS A 266 -2.07 -2.43 -13.54
CA LYS A 266 -2.76 -2.64 -14.82
C LYS A 266 -4.23 -2.31 -14.65
N VAL A 267 -4.58 -1.10 -15.06
CA VAL A 267 -5.95 -0.58 -15.00
C VAL A 267 -6.87 -1.50 -15.80
N TYR A 268 -7.92 -1.97 -15.15
CA TYR A 268 -8.97 -2.76 -15.76
C TYR A 268 -9.72 -1.92 -16.80
N GLY A 269 -9.89 -2.46 -18.02
CA GLY A 269 -10.37 -1.70 -19.18
C GLY A 269 -9.30 -0.89 -19.92
N GLY A 270 -8.07 -0.82 -19.40
CA GLY A 270 -6.92 -0.23 -20.10
C GLY A 270 -7.02 1.26 -20.37
N GLU A 271 -6.35 1.73 -21.44
CA GLU A 271 -6.32 3.16 -21.80
C GLU A 271 -7.71 3.74 -22.01
N ALA A 272 -8.67 2.96 -22.55
CA ALA A 272 -10.04 3.42 -22.77
C ALA A 272 -10.70 3.98 -21.51
N ARG A 273 -10.45 3.39 -20.34
CA ARG A 273 -10.94 3.89 -19.04
C ARG A 273 -10.15 5.12 -18.56
N ILE A 274 -8.86 5.21 -18.88
CA ILE A 274 -8.00 6.32 -18.46
C ILE A 274 -8.22 7.59 -19.29
N LEU A 275 -8.74 7.47 -20.52
CA LEU A 275 -8.97 8.61 -21.42
C LEU A 275 -9.80 9.72 -20.77
N THR A 276 -10.90 9.37 -20.10
CA THR A 276 -11.76 10.36 -19.41
C THR A 276 -11.00 11.11 -18.32
N LEU A 277 -10.23 10.38 -17.51
CA LEU A 277 -9.43 10.99 -16.46
C LEU A 277 -8.35 11.92 -17.03
N ARG A 278 -7.70 11.51 -18.12
CA ARG A 278 -6.68 12.33 -18.82
C ARG A 278 -7.29 13.56 -19.50
N SER A 279 -8.54 13.48 -19.96
CA SER A 279 -9.25 14.64 -20.51
C SER A 279 -9.54 15.70 -19.46
N LEU A 280 -9.86 15.30 -18.23
CA LEU A 280 -10.07 16.23 -17.11
C LEU A 280 -8.73 16.76 -16.57
N PHE A 281 -7.71 15.91 -16.55
CA PHE A 281 -6.39 16.22 -16.01
C PHE A 281 -5.30 15.89 -17.05
N PRO A 282 -4.99 16.82 -17.98
CA PRO A 282 -4.04 16.58 -19.06
C PRO A 282 -2.60 16.38 -18.57
N LEU A 283 -2.25 16.89 -17.38
CA LEU A 283 -0.97 16.68 -16.71
C LEU A 283 -0.92 15.38 -15.88
N LEU A 284 -1.63 14.34 -16.33
CA LEU A 284 -1.64 13.01 -15.73
C LEU A 284 -0.45 12.18 -16.23
N GLU A 285 0.52 12.00 -15.34
CA GLU A 285 1.75 11.27 -15.62
C GLU A 285 1.83 9.97 -14.80
N ASN A 286 2.74 9.07 -15.16
CA ASN A 286 3.00 7.84 -14.42
C ASN A 286 4.47 7.45 -14.54
N LYS A 287 4.89 6.39 -13.84
CA LYS A 287 6.27 5.85 -13.92
C LYS A 287 6.76 5.63 -15.35
N LYS A 288 5.87 5.27 -16.27
CA LYS A 288 6.24 5.01 -17.66
C LYS A 288 6.54 6.30 -18.42
N SER A 289 5.72 7.33 -18.25
CA SER A 289 5.91 8.63 -18.92
C SER A 289 7.07 9.44 -18.34
N LEU A 290 7.34 9.27 -17.04
CA LEU A 290 8.34 10.05 -16.31
C LEU A 290 9.74 9.43 -16.30
N SER A 291 9.97 8.31 -16.97
CA SER A 291 11.31 7.69 -17.00
C SER A 291 11.58 6.92 -18.28
N SER A 292 12.84 6.56 -18.52
CA SER A 292 13.25 5.70 -19.63
C SER A 292 13.06 4.22 -19.29
N SER A 293 13.23 3.34 -20.28
CA SER A 293 13.20 1.89 -20.05
C SER A 293 14.43 1.39 -19.30
N GLU A 294 15.57 2.06 -19.49
CA GLU A 294 16.85 1.79 -18.83
C GLU A 294 16.75 2.13 -17.33
N GLU A 295 16.18 3.30 -16.99
CA GLU A 295 15.93 3.70 -15.60
C GLU A 295 15.03 2.71 -14.85
N ARG A 296 14.12 2.03 -15.57
CA ARG A 296 13.21 1.02 -15.00
C ARG A 296 13.72 -0.41 -15.07
N ALA A 297 14.89 -0.65 -15.67
CA ALA A 297 15.35 -2.01 -15.95
C ALA A 297 15.41 -2.88 -14.67
N SER A 298 15.83 -2.29 -13.55
CA SER A 298 15.99 -2.97 -12.26
C SER A 298 14.67 -3.37 -11.58
N ILE A 299 13.54 -2.74 -11.97
CA ILE A 299 12.21 -2.98 -11.39
C ILE A 299 11.23 -3.61 -12.39
N LYS A 300 11.65 -3.79 -13.65
CA LYS A 300 10.80 -4.30 -14.73
C LYS A 300 10.30 -5.71 -14.39
N GLY A 301 9.00 -5.93 -14.53
CA GLY A 301 8.37 -7.23 -14.27
C GLY A 301 8.21 -7.58 -12.78
N LYS A 302 8.66 -6.72 -11.86
CA LYS A 302 8.55 -6.93 -10.41
C LYS A 302 7.46 -6.04 -9.82
N ALA A 303 6.26 -6.58 -9.66
CA ALA A 303 5.09 -5.83 -9.20
C ALA A 303 5.30 -5.14 -7.84
N SER A 304 6.03 -5.79 -6.92
CA SER A 304 6.35 -5.30 -5.59
C SER A 304 7.31 -4.11 -5.64
N LEU A 305 8.32 -4.16 -6.53
CA LEU A 305 9.23 -3.01 -6.71
C LEU A 305 8.54 -1.83 -7.40
N LEU A 306 7.68 -2.10 -8.39
CA LEU A 306 6.85 -1.06 -9.01
C LEU A 306 5.94 -0.38 -7.99
N ALA A 307 5.30 -1.16 -7.11
CA ALA A 307 4.47 -0.65 -6.03
C ALA A 307 5.29 0.12 -4.97
N ALA A 308 6.52 -0.32 -4.68
CA ALA A 308 7.41 0.38 -3.77
C ALA A 308 7.83 1.76 -4.30
N VAL A 309 8.09 1.89 -5.60
CA VAL A 309 8.33 3.20 -6.24
C VAL A 309 7.09 4.09 -6.14
N ASP A 310 5.90 3.55 -6.45
CA ASP A 310 4.65 4.30 -6.29
C ASP A 310 4.40 4.75 -4.85
N TYR A 311 4.74 3.90 -3.88
CA TYR A 311 4.66 4.23 -2.47
C TYR A 311 5.65 5.35 -2.11
N TYR A 312 6.88 5.26 -2.60
CA TYR A 312 7.89 6.28 -2.34
C TYR A 312 7.49 7.65 -2.92
N VAL A 313 6.99 7.69 -4.16
CA VAL A 313 6.47 8.93 -4.78
C VAL A 313 5.24 9.46 -4.02
N GLY A 314 4.32 8.58 -3.61
CA GLY A 314 3.15 8.92 -2.79
C GLY A 314 3.49 9.48 -1.40
N MET A 315 4.60 9.07 -0.81
CA MET A 315 5.08 9.62 0.45
C MET A 315 5.57 11.07 0.30
N HIS A 316 6.13 11.42 -0.87
CA HIS A 316 6.73 12.73 -1.12
C HIS A 316 5.82 13.71 -1.89
N SER A 317 4.56 13.32 -2.13
CA SER A 317 3.58 14.19 -2.78
C SER A 317 2.93 15.16 -1.80
N ASP A 318 2.39 16.26 -2.33
CA ASP A 318 1.71 17.28 -1.52
C ASP A 318 0.32 16.78 -1.08
N ILE A 319 -0.33 16.00 -1.93
CA ILE A 319 -1.57 15.29 -1.61
C ILE A 319 -1.48 13.84 -2.10
N PHE A 320 -1.95 12.92 -1.29
CA PHE A 320 -2.23 11.54 -1.69
C PHE A 320 -3.73 11.28 -1.64
N ILE A 321 -4.27 10.60 -2.65
CA ILE A 321 -5.66 10.13 -2.70
C ILE A 321 -5.70 8.71 -3.25
N SER A 322 -6.62 7.88 -2.75
CA SER A 322 -6.79 6.49 -3.20
C SER A 322 -8.23 6.24 -3.60
N ALA A 323 -8.45 5.72 -4.81
CA ALA A 323 -9.77 5.38 -5.35
C ALA A 323 -10.38 4.11 -4.73
N SER A 324 -9.64 3.40 -3.89
CA SER A 324 -10.14 2.26 -3.13
C SER A 324 -9.41 2.12 -1.79
N PRO A 325 -10.09 1.68 -0.71
CA PRO A 325 -9.42 1.23 0.49
C PRO A 325 -8.69 -0.10 0.23
N GLY A 326 -7.53 -0.29 0.87
CA GLY A 326 -6.71 -1.49 0.71
C GLY A 326 -5.37 -1.36 1.42
N ASN A 327 -4.48 -2.34 1.23
CA ASN A 327 -3.20 -2.40 1.94
C ASN A 327 -2.33 -1.16 1.71
N MET A 328 -2.13 -0.75 0.45
CA MET A 328 -1.35 0.44 0.13
C MET A 328 -2.02 1.71 0.64
N HIS A 329 -3.34 1.84 0.52
CA HIS A 329 -4.09 2.96 1.09
C HIS A 329 -3.86 3.07 2.60
N ASN A 330 -4.03 1.97 3.34
CA ASN A 330 -3.91 1.94 4.79
C ASN A 330 -2.48 2.28 5.24
N ALA A 331 -1.48 1.68 4.59
CA ALA A 331 -0.07 1.94 4.89
C ALA A 331 0.33 3.38 4.56
N MET A 332 -0.16 3.95 3.45
CA MET A 332 0.12 5.34 3.06
C MET A 332 -0.57 6.33 4.00
N VAL A 333 -1.84 6.12 4.32
CA VAL A 333 -2.60 6.98 5.26
C VAL A 333 -1.88 7.04 6.61
N GLY A 334 -1.46 5.88 7.14
CA GLY A 334 -0.76 5.87 8.42
C GLY A 334 0.60 6.55 8.38
N HIS A 335 1.40 6.31 7.34
CA HIS A 335 2.73 6.92 7.22
C HIS A 335 2.66 8.43 6.98
N ARG A 336 1.76 8.89 6.11
CA ARG A 336 1.51 10.32 5.93
C ARG A 336 0.95 10.97 7.20
N THR A 337 0.08 10.29 7.96
CA THR A 337 -0.39 10.80 9.27
C THR A 337 0.77 10.93 10.27
N TYR A 338 1.66 9.94 10.34
CA TYR A 338 2.85 9.97 11.20
C TYR A 338 3.76 11.16 10.88
N GLN A 339 3.87 11.53 9.60
CA GLN A 339 4.64 12.69 9.14
C GLN A 339 3.83 13.99 9.06
N ASN A 340 2.58 14.02 9.54
CA ASN A 340 1.68 15.17 9.45
C ASN A 340 1.46 15.70 8.00
N LEU A 341 1.35 14.78 7.04
CA LEU A 341 1.16 15.07 5.62
C LEU A 341 -0.30 14.85 5.17
N LYS A 342 -0.76 15.69 4.23
CA LYS A 342 -2.15 15.71 3.75
C LYS A 342 -2.50 14.44 2.96
N THR A 343 -3.63 13.82 3.28
CA THR A 343 -4.18 12.67 2.55
C THR A 343 -5.68 12.85 2.39
N ILE A 344 -6.21 12.76 1.19
CA ILE A 344 -7.65 12.76 0.94
C ILE A 344 -8.15 11.31 0.99
N ARG A 345 -9.07 11.02 1.91
CA ARG A 345 -9.72 9.71 2.02
C ARG A 345 -11.12 9.83 1.43
N PRO A 346 -11.39 9.25 0.25
CA PRO A 346 -12.75 9.31 -0.31
C PRO A 346 -13.80 8.75 0.65
N ASN A 347 -14.97 9.38 0.69
CA ASN A 347 -16.14 8.89 1.38
C ASN A 347 -16.91 7.95 0.44
N MET A 348 -16.45 6.71 0.35
CA MET A 348 -16.92 5.74 -0.64
C MET A 348 -18.44 5.48 -0.56
N ALA A 349 -19.01 5.44 0.64
CA ALA A 349 -20.45 5.22 0.83
C ALA A 349 -21.27 6.42 0.34
N LEU A 350 -20.85 7.64 0.68
CA LEU A 350 -21.47 8.86 0.15
C LEU A 350 -21.37 8.91 -1.37
N LEU A 351 -20.17 8.71 -1.92
CA LEU A 351 -19.94 8.76 -3.36
C LEU A 351 -20.77 7.70 -4.09
N GLY A 352 -20.88 6.49 -3.53
CA GLY A 352 -21.74 5.44 -4.08
C GLY A 352 -23.20 5.88 -4.19
N GLN A 353 -23.74 6.56 -3.17
CA GLN A 353 -25.10 7.10 -3.23
C GLN A 353 -25.24 8.23 -4.26
N LEU A 354 -24.26 9.12 -4.35
CA LEU A 354 -24.26 10.21 -5.32
C LEU A 354 -24.22 9.71 -6.77
N PHE A 355 -23.39 8.71 -7.07
CA PHE A 355 -23.29 8.14 -8.43
C PHE A 355 -24.53 7.33 -8.84
N LEU A 356 -25.33 6.84 -7.89
CA LEU A 356 -26.60 6.20 -8.19
C LEU A 356 -27.72 7.23 -8.50
N ASN A 357 -27.56 8.48 -8.09
CA ASN A 357 -28.53 9.54 -8.32
C ASN A 357 -28.36 10.17 -9.71
N LYS A 358 -29.25 9.82 -10.64
CA LYS A 358 -29.23 10.29 -12.04
C LYS A 358 -29.79 11.71 -12.24
N SER A 359 -30.42 12.28 -11.22
CA SER A 359 -31.09 13.59 -11.31
C SER A 359 -30.26 14.73 -10.70
N LEU A 360 -29.08 14.42 -10.17
CA LEU A 360 -28.25 15.36 -9.44
C LEU A 360 -27.56 16.34 -10.40
N THR A 361 -27.66 17.65 -10.11
CA THR A 361 -26.92 18.68 -10.87
C THR A 361 -25.47 18.77 -10.40
N TRP A 362 -24.59 19.34 -11.23
CA TRP A 362 -23.18 19.51 -10.87
C TRP A 362 -22.96 20.36 -9.60
N PRO A 363 -23.63 21.53 -9.40
CA PRO A 363 -23.48 22.29 -8.16
C PRO A 363 -23.87 21.50 -6.91
N GLU A 364 -24.97 20.75 -6.96
CA GLU A 364 -25.41 19.91 -5.83
C GLU A 364 -24.42 18.78 -5.55
N PHE A 365 -23.90 18.13 -6.61
CA PHE A 365 -22.86 17.11 -6.47
C PHE A 365 -21.60 17.70 -5.83
N GLN A 366 -21.14 18.84 -6.32
CA GLN A 366 -19.94 19.51 -5.84
C GLN A 366 -20.07 19.90 -4.36
N GLU A 367 -21.16 20.56 -3.98
CA GLU A 367 -21.43 20.96 -2.59
C GLU A 367 -21.45 19.75 -1.66
N THR A 368 -22.17 18.68 -2.05
CA THR A 368 -22.28 17.47 -1.23
C THR A 368 -20.94 16.75 -1.09
N VAL A 369 -20.12 16.71 -2.15
CA VAL A 369 -18.77 16.15 -2.11
C VAL A 369 -17.89 16.95 -1.16
N VAL A 370 -17.87 18.28 -1.27
CA VAL A 370 -17.04 19.15 -0.43
C VAL A 370 -17.40 18.97 1.05
N GLU A 371 -18.68 19.02 1.39
CA GLU A 371 -19.13 18.86 2.78
C GLU A 371 -18.82 17.44 3.30
N GLY A 372 -19.08 16.42 2.48
CA GLY A 372 -18.80 15.02 2.80
C GLY A 372 -17.32 14.67 3.01
N HIS A 373 -16.40 15.54 2.61
CA HIS A 373 -14.95 15.35 2.71
C HIS A 373 -14.23 16.33 3.63
N LYS A 374 -14.90 17.34 4.20
CA LYS A 374 -14.34 18.38 5.08
C LYS A 374 -13.36 17.83 6.15
N ASN A 375 -13.71 16.72 6.79
CA ASN A 375 -12.91 16.08 7.85
C ASN A 375 -12.13 14.83 7.37
N ARG A 376 -11.81 14.73 6.07
CA ARG A 376 -11.17 13.56 5.44
C ARG A 376 -9.89 13.92 4.68
N HIS A 377 -9.21 14.97 5.13
CA HIS A 377 -8.03 15.59 4.48
C HIS A 377 -6.72 15.32 5.25
N GLY A 378 -6.64 14.22 5.99
CA GLY A 378 -5.43 13.81 6.71
C GLY A 378 -5.35 14.35 8.13
N GLN A 379 -6.48 14.82 8.69
CA GLN A 379 -6.54 15.18 10.11
C GLN A 379 -6.16 13.97 10.97
N ILE A 380 -5.36 14.21 12.01
CA ILE A 380 -4.96 13.19 12.98
C ILE A 380 -6.21 12.67 13.69
N ARG A 381 -6.36 11.34 13.75
CA ARG A 381 -7.46 10.66 14.42
C ARG A 381 -6.90 9.71 15.46
N LEU A 382 -7.47 9.77 16.66
CA LEU A 382 -7.17 8.79 17.70
C LEU A 382 -7.65 7.41 17.24
N ARG A 383 -6.76 6.43 17.37
CA ARG A 383 -7.02 5.03 17.11
C ARG A 383 -8.11 4.52 18.05
N LYS A 384 -9.08 3.82 17.49
CA LYS A 384 -10.10 3.09 18.25
C LYS A 384 -9.64 1.65 18.52
N SER A 385 -10.31 0.95 19.43
CA SER A 385 -10.09 -0.49 19.65
C SER A 385 -10.13 -1.24 18.32
N GLU A 386 -9.31 -2.28 18.22
CA GLU A 386 -9.13 -3.19 17.09
C GLU A 386 -8.56 -2.55 15.82
N GLN A 387 -8.44 -1.22 15.79
CA GLN A 387 -7.83 -0.54 14.65
C GLN A 387 -6.31 -0.73 14.64
N SER A 388 -5.79 -0.94 13.44
CA SER A 388 -4.34 -1.04 13.20
C SER A 388 -3.62 0.24 13.57
N ILE A 389 -2.59 0.12 14.42
CA ILE A 389 -1.62 1.19 14.73
C ILE A 389 -0.88 1.69 13.48
N TYR A 390 -0.78 0.85 12.44
CA TYR A 390 -0.09 1.20 11.20
C TYR A 390 -0.93 2.08 10.27
N THR A 391 -2.25 2.11 10.48
CA THR A 391 -3.18 2.98 9.72
C THR A 391 -3.56 4.21 10.54
N TYR A 392 -3.70 4.04 11.86
CA TYR A 392 -4.07 5.09 12.81
C TYR A 392 -2.97 5.18 13.87
N PRO A 393 -1.89 5.93 13.60
CA PRO A 393 -0.72 5.97 14.47
C PRO A 393 -0.93 6.73 15.79
N ALA A 394 -1.96 7.56 15.92
CA ALA A 394 -2.18 8.35 17.14
C ALA A 394 -3.04 7.60 18.17
N PRO A 395 -2.72 7.63 19.47
CA PRO A 395 -1.57 8.32 20.06
C PRO A 395 -0.28 7.48 20.07
N ASP A 396 -0.37 6.17 19.84
CA ASP A 396 0.69 5.18 20.15
C ASP A 396 2.07 5.49 19.51
N CYS A 397 2.06 5.96 18.27
CA CYS A 397 3.27 6.22 17.47
C CYS A 397 3.62 7.71 17.36
N MET A 398 2.77 8.60 17.84
CA MET A 398 3.02 10.03 17.77
C MET A 398 3.84 10.46 18.99
N CYS A 399 4.74 11.42 18.83
CA CYS A 399 5.33 12.07 20.00
C CYS A 399 4.21 12.74 20.80
N ASN A 400 4.26 12.67 22.13
CA ASN A 400 3.38 13.51 22.95
C ASN A 400 3.66 14.96 22.57
N ALA A 401 2.63 15.66 22.08
CA ALA A 401 2.70 17.10 21.82
C ALA A 401 2.91 17.87 23.12
#